data_AF-A0A9D0ZXF4-F1
#
_entry.id   AF-A0A9D0ZXF4-F1
#
_cell.length_a   1.000
_cell.length_b   1.000
_cell.length_c   1.000
_cell.angle_alpha   90.00
_cell.angle_beta   90.00
_cell.angle_gamma   90.00
#
_symmetry.space_group_name_H-M   'P 1'
#
loop_
_entity.id
_entity.type
_entity.pdbx_description
1 polymer ?
#
loop_
_entity_poly.entity_id
_entity_poly.type
_entity_poly.pdbx_seq_one_letter_code
_entity_poly.pdbx_strand_id
1 'polypeptide(L)'
;MTIPAVSQSLYGKSVGDMIDGVKVLEDGTVTGTFKYVTEYTGFNEGDPEEQEGYFFPFKLTKSGTDMTFLKNGSPTKEEIPWEADNVFRVTKGDTFEVQVDGEKVVTFRFDKATFLPEE
;
A
#
# COMPACT_ATOMS: atom_id res chain seq x y z
N MET A 1 -0.92 12.92 -0.59
CA MET A 1 -0.77 11.62 -1.28
C MET A 1 -1.88 11.48 -2.30
N THR A 2 -1.70 10.58 -3.27
CA THR A 2 -2.74 10.26 -4.26
C THR A 2 -2.78 8.75 -4.53
N ILE A 3 -3.89 8.25 -5.05
CA ILE A 3 -3.95 6.91 -5.65
C ILE A 3 -3.39 7.00 -7.08
N PRO A 4 -2.40 6.16 -7.46
CA PRO A 4 -1.88 6.10 -8.81
C PRO A 4 -2.97 5.81 -9.86
N ALA A 5 -2.73 6.17 -11.12
CA ALA A 5 -3.68 5.89 -12.20
C ALA A 5 -3.87 4.38 -12.38
N VAL A 6 -5.10 3.93 -12.66
CA VAL A 6 -5.41 2.49 -12.81
C VAL A 6 -4.59 1.78 -13.90
N SER A 7 -4.13 2.53 -14.92
CA SER A 7 -3.28 2.03 -15.99
C SER A 7 -1.79 2.02 -15.65
N GLN A 8 -1.38 2.61 -14.52
CA GLN A 8 0.02 2.64 -14.10
C GLN A 8 0.44 1.25 -13.62
N SER A 9 1.59 0.80 -14.09
CA SER A 9 2.22 -0.43 -13.61
C SER A 9 3.13 -0.12 -12.43
N LEU A 10 2.97 -0.86 -11.33
CA LEU A 10 3.85 -0.83 -10.17
C LEU A 10 4.41 -2.23 -9.99
N TYR A 11 5.73 -2.36 -10.05
CA TYR A 11 6.45 -3.64 -9.92
C TYR A 11 5.92 -4.77 -10.84
N GLY A 12 5.35 -4.43 -12.00
CA GLY A 12 4.87 -5.41 -12.98
C GLY A 12 3.38 -5.75 -12.92
N LYS A 13 2.58 -5.16 -12.03
CA LYS A 13 1.10 -5.27 -12.03
C LYS A 13 0.45 -3.90 -12.21
N SER A 14 -0.69 -3.86 -12.90
CA SER A 14 -1.42 -2.59 -13.03
C SER A 14 -2.16 -2.29 -11.74
N VAL A 15 -2.29 -1.01 -11.41
CA VAL A 15 -3.05 -0.54 -10.25
C VAL A 15 -4.51 -1.00 -10.32
N GLY A 16 -5.09 -1.06 -11.53
CA GLY A 16 -6.43 -1.57 -11.76
C GLY A 16 -6.59 -3.07 -11.49
N ASP A 17 -5.52 -3.85 -11.53
CA ASP A 17 -5.54 -5.27 -11.11
C ASP A 17 -5.62 -5.41 -9.59
N MET A 18 -5.11 -4.42 -8.84
CA MET A 18 -5.07 -4.45 -7.37
C MET A 18 -6.34 -3.89 -6.74
N ILE A 19 -6.87 -2.79 -7.29
CA ILE A 19 -7.91 -2.00 -6.62
C ILE A 19 -8.97 -1.46 -7.60
N ASP A 20 -10.16 -1.16 -7.07
CA ASP A 20 -11.23 -0.45 -7.77
C ASP A 20 -11.91 0.56 -6.83
N GLY A 21 -12.09 1.79 -7.32
CA GLY A 21 -12.75 2.86 -6.58
C GLY A 21 -12.09 3.28 -5.25
N VAL A 22 -10.84 2.90 -5.00
CA VAL A 22 -10.16 3.14 -3.71
C VAL A 22 -9.91 4.63 -3.47
N LYS A 23 -10.16 5.05 -2.22
CA LYS A 23 -9.95 6.41 -1.72
C LYS A 23 -9.38 6.39 -0.31
N VAL A 24 -8.60 7.41 0.01
CA VAL A 24 -8.09 7.70 1.35
C VAL A 24 -8.78 8.97 1.85
N LEU A 25 -9.49 8.87 2.98
CA LEU A 25 -10.12 10.03 3.62
C LEU A 25 -9.09 10.86 4.39
N GLU A 26 -9.46 12.08 4.80
CA GLU A 26 -8.56 12.99 5.51
C GLU A 26 -7.98 12.40 6.81
N ASP A 27 -8.73 11.52 7.47
CA ASP A 27 -8.31 10.85 8.71
C ASP A 27 -7.40 9.63 8.47
N GLY A 28 -7.15 9.26 7.21
CA GLY A 28 -6.37 8.07 6.81
C GLY A 28 -7.21 6.80 6.58
N THR A 29 -8.53 6.85 6.75
CA THR A 29 -9.40 5.71 6.48
C THR A 29 -9.41 5.37 4.99
N VAL A 30 -9.18 4.10 4.66
CA VAL A 30 -9.19 3.58 3.29
C VAL A 30 -10.53 2.93 3.00
N THR A 31 -11.11 3.28 1.86
CA THR A 31 -12.38 2.73 1.34
C THR A 31 -12.20 2.28 -0.11
N GLY A 32 -13.16 1.50 -0.62
CA GLY A 32 -13.13 0.93 -1.97
C GLY A 32 -12.81 -0.55 -1.96
N THR A 33 -12.56 -1.11 -3.15
CA THR A 33 -12.41 -2.55 -3.34
C THR A 33 -10.96 -2.92 -3.62
N PHE A 34 -10.50 -3.95 -2.92
CA PHE A 34 -9.23 -4.65 -3.15
C PHE A 34 -9.50 -5.99 -3.80
N LYS A 35 -8.77 -6.28 -4.87
CA LYS A 35 -8.86 -7.53 -5.63
C LYS A 35 -7.69 -8.42 -5.20
N TYR A 36 -7.94 -9.71 -5.01
CA TYR A 36 -6.86 -10.66 -4.76
C TYR A 36 -5.99 -10.78 -6.00
N VAL A 37 -4.72 -10.42 -5.88
CA VAL A 37 -3.73 -10.50 -6.96
C VAL A 37 -2.90 -11.75 -6.75
N THR A 38 -2.66 -12.48 -7.83
CA THR A 38 -1.74 -13.63 -7.89
C THR A 38 -0.58 -13.33 -8.82
N GLU A 39 0.49 -14.13 -8.70
CA GLU A 39 1.67 -14.07 -9.58
C GLU A 39 2.29 -12.66 -9.63
N TYR A 40 2.39 -11.98 -8.49
CA TYR A 40 2.97 -10.64 -8.36
C TYR A 40 4.45 -10.71 -7.98
N THR A 41 5.26 -11.37 -8.81
CA THR A 41 6.68 -11.62 -8.54
C THR A 41 7.48 -10.35 -8.27
N GLY A 42 7.19 -9.25 -8.96
CA GLY A 42 7.93 -8.00 -8.76
C GLY A 42 7.68 -7.31 -7.42
N PHE A 43 6.64 -7.67 -6.67
CA PHE A 43 6.44 -7.15 -5.32
C PHE A 43 7.53 -7.64 -4.35
N ASN A 44 7.82 -8.95 -4.41
CA ASN A 44 8.95 -9.55 -3.71
C ASN A 44 9.38 -10.84 -4.43
N GLU A 45 10.46 -10.78 -5.22
CA GLU A 45 10.95 -11.93 -5.98
C GLU A 45 11.50 -13.04 -5.07
N GLY A 46 11.96 -12.68 -3.86
CA GLY A 46 12.58 -13.60 -2.91
C GLY A 46 11.60 -14.34 -2.00
N ASP A 47 10.36 -13.88 -1.91
CA ASP A 47 9.34 -14.47 -1.02
C ASP A 47 8.06 -14.81 -1.79
N PRO A 48 7.87 -16.10 -2.16
CA PRO A 48 6.66 -16.56 -2.84
C PRO A 48 5.36 -16.28 -2.09
N GLU A 49 5.38 -16.23 -0.75
CA GLU A 49 4.17 -15.98 0.04
C GLU A 49 3.68 -14.53 -0.09
N GLU A 50 4.56 -13.61 -0.49
CA GLU A 50 4.22 -12.21 -0.73
C GLU A 50 3.83 -11.91 -2.18
N GLN A 51 3.92 -12.89 -3.07
CA GLN A 51 3.56 -12.74 -4.50
C GLN A 51 2.06 -12.89 -4.75
N GLU A 52 1.27 -13.08 -3.70
CA GLU A 52 -0.18 -13.07 -3.76
C GLU A 52 -0.83 -12.42 -2.54
N GLY A 53 -2.03 -11.85 -2.72
CA GLY A 53 -2.77 -11.17 -1.68
C GLY A 53 -3.44 -9.89 -2.15
N TYR A 54 -3.74 -9.01 -1.20
CA TYR A 54 -4.33 -7.70 -1.48
C TYR A 54 -3.28 -6.62 -1.37
N PHE A 55 -3.24 -5.73 -2.36
CA PHE A 55 -2.18 -4.74 -2.50
C PHE A 55 -2.77 -3.33 -2.53
N PHE A 56 -2.21 -2.44 -1.72
CA PHE A 56 -2.56 -1.03 -1.65
C PHE A 56 -1.49 -0.18 -2.34
N PRO A 57 -1.75 0.31 -3.57
CA PRO A 57 -0.86 1.24 -4.24
C PRO A 57 -1.14 2.68 -3.79
N PHE A 58 -0.09 3.45 -3.52
CA PHE A 58 -0.20 4.86 -3.18
C PHE A 58 1.01 5.65 -3.68
N LYS A 59 0.80 6.95 -3.89
CA LYS A 59 1.86 7.89 -4.23
C LYS A 59 2.04 8.94 -3.13
N LEU A 60 3.24 9.05 -2.60
CA LEU A 60 3.62 10.12 -1.69
C LEU A 60 3.76 11.44 -2.45
N THR A 61 3.16 12.49 -1.88
CA THR A 61 3.32 13.87 -2.37
C THR A 61 4.31 14.67 -1.53
N LYS A 62 4.62 14.20 -0.31
CA LYS A 62 5.69 14.74 0.52
C LYS A 62 6.98 14.02 0.12
N SER A 63 7.95 14.78 -0.38
CA SER A 63 9.30 14.29 -0.67
C SER A 63 10.17 14.33 0.59
N GLY A 64 11.22 13.52 0.60
CA GLY A 64 12.23 13.46 1.65
C GLY A 64 13.44 12.64 1.20
N THR A 65 14.26 12.23 2.16
CA THR A 65 15.44 11.38 1.95
C THR A 65 15.14 9.92 2.23
N ASP A 66 14.46 9.66 3.35
CA ASP A 66 14.11 8.32 3.80
C ASP A 66 12.62 8.14 4.06
N MET A 67 12.22 6.87 4.18
CA MET A 67 10.89 6.47 4.60
C MET A 67 10.96 5.38 5.67
N THR A 68 10.00 5.41 6.57
CA THR A 68 9.77 4.34 7.56
C THR A 68 8.31 3.93 7.52
N PHE A 69 8.06 2.62 7.52
CA PHE A 69 6.74 2.02 7.47
C PHE A 69 6.47 1.16 8.70
N LEU A 70 5.40 1.47 9.42
CA LEU A 70 4.97 0.69 10.57
C LEU A 70 3.67 -0.04 10.22
N LYS A 71 3.69 -1.36 10.27
CA LYS A 71 2.48 -2.20 10.16
C LYS A 71 1.96 -2.47 11.56
N ASN A 72 0.72 -2.10 11.85
CA ASN A 72 0.08 -2.35 13.15
C ASN A 72 0.92 -1.86 14.34
N GLY A 73 1.56 -0.69 14.16
CA GLY A 73 2.42 -0.05 15.17
C GLY A 73 3.83 -0.63 15.29
N SER A 74 4.20 -1.66 14.52
CA SER A 74 5.54 -2.24 14.50
C SER A 74 6.28 -1.89 13.20
N PRO A 75 7.55 -1.43 13.26
CA PRO A 75 8.34 -1.19 12.06
C PRO A 75 8.48 -2.44 11.18
N THR A 76 8.34 -2.26 9.87
CA THR A 76 8.53 -3.31 8.85
C THR A 76 9.62 -2.95 7.85
N LYS A 77 9.79 -1.66 7.59
CA LYS A 77 10.92 -1.08 6.85
C LYS A 77 11.30 0.22 7.53
N GLU A 78 12.60 0.44 7.72
CA GLU A 78 13.16 1.59 8.42
C GLU A 78 14.28 2.20 7.58
N GLU A 79 14.32 3.52 7.52
CA GLU A 79 15.38 4.30 6.84
C GLU A 79 15.63 3.85 5.39
N ILE A 80 14.59 3.39 4.70
CA ILE A 80 14.72 3.00 3.28
C ILE A 80 14.77 4.27 2.40
N PRO A 81 15.46 4.23 1.25
CA PRO A 81 15.48 5.37 0.33
C PRO A 81 14.07 5.80 -0.05
N TRP A 82 13.84 7.11 -0.08
CA TRP A 82 12.55 7.66 -0.48
C TRP A 82 12.16 7.24 -1.90
N GLU A 83 10.92 6.81 -2.06
CA GLU A 83 10.29 6.48 -3.34
C GLU A 83 8.90 7.13 -3.38
N ALA A 84 8.54 7.69 -4.54
CA ALA A 84 7.25 8.35 -4.69
C ALA A 84 6.10 7.34 -4.71
N ASP A 85 6.23 6.30 -5.54
CA ASP A 85 5.20 5.30 -5.78
C ASP A 85 5.51 4.07 -4.92
N ASN A 86 4.56 3.63 -4.11
CA ASN A 86 4.76 2.56 -3.14
C ASN A 86 3.56 1.60 -3.16
N VAL A 87 3.79 0.37 -2.71
CA VAL A 87 2.75 -0.67 -2.58
C VAL A 87 2.88 -1.36 -1.23
N PHE A 88 1.76 -1.54 -0.53
CA PHE A 88 1.69 -2.39 0.67
C PHE A 88 0.88 -3.65 0.39
N ARG A 89 1.33 -4.79 0.92
CA ARG A 89 0.48 -5.98 1.05
C ARG A 89 -0.32 -5.88 2.35
N VAL A 90 -1.64 -5.91 2.24
CA VAL A 90 -2.58 -5.57 3.33
C VAL A 90 -3.61 -6.68 3.52
N THR A 91 -4.16 -6.77 4.73
CA THR A 91 -5.38 -7.53 5.03
C THR A 91 -6.42 -6.64 5.70
N LYS A 92 -7.64 -7.15 5.85
CA LYS A 92 -8.69 -6.44 6.57
C LYS A 92 -8.28 -6.21 8.02
N GLY A 93 -8.34 -4.94 8.44
CA GLY A 93 -7.98 -4.54 9.80
C GLY A 93 -6.52 -4.12 9.98
N ASP A 94 -5.67 -4.28 8.96
CA ASP A 94 -4.34 -3.71 8.99
C ASP A 94 -4.38 -2.19 9.15
N THR A 95 -3.32 -1.67 9.76
CA THR A 95 -2.96 -0.26 9.73
C THR A 95 -1.52 -0.10 9.26
N PHE A 96 -1.27 0.94 8.47
CA PHE A 96 0.07 1.29 8.00
C PHE A 96 0.36 2.75 8.27
N GLU A 97 1.33 3.02 9.13
CA GLU A 97 1.87 4.37 9.30
C GLU A 97 3.03 4.59 8.32
N VAL A 98 3.01 5.73 7.65
CA VAL A 98 4.09 6.19 6.79
C VAL A 98 4.74 7.42 7.39
N GLN A 99 6.05 7.36 7.55
CA GLN A 99 6.90 8.48 7.94
C GLN A 99 7.87 8.82 6.81
N VAL A 100 8.19 10.11 6.68
CA VAL A 100 9.21 10.64 5.76
C VAL A 100 10.14 11.54 6.56
N ASP A 101 11.44 11.25 6.55
CA ASP A 101 12.45 11.92 7.37
C ASP A 101 12.08 11.94 8.87
N GLY A 102 11.56 10.81 9.37
CA GLY A 102 11.10 10.64 10.75
C GLY A 102 9.78 11.35 11.10
N GLU A 103 9.17 12.08 10.17
CA GLU A 103 7.89 12.75 10.41
C GLU A 103 6.72 11.94 9.86
N LYS A 104 5.71 11.67 10.70
CA LYS A 104 4.48 11.01 10.29
C LYS A 104 3.73 11.79 9.21
N VAL A 105 3.43 11.13 8.10
CA VAL A 105 2.64 11.64 6.98
C VAL A 105 1.19 11.20 7.08
N VAL A 106 0.95 9.90 7.36
CA VAL A 106 -0.39 9.31 7.43
C VAL A 106 -0.37 8.00 8.20
N THR A 107 -1.52 7.62 8.75
CA THR A 107 -1.79 6.24 9.14
C THR A 107 -2.99 5.73 8.34
N PHE A 108 -2.75 4.82 7.41
CA PHE A 108 -3.79 4.13 6.65
C PHE A 108 -4.53 3.14 7.55
N ARG A 109 -5.86 3.06 7.42
CA ARG A 109 -6.70 2.06 8.11
C ARG A 109 -7.58 1.36 7.10
N PHE A 110 -7.51 0.03 7.06
CA PHE A 110 -8.18 -0.78 6.04
C PHE A 110 -9.48 -1.43 6.53
N ASP A 111 -9.97 -1.08 7.72
CA ASP A 111 -11.16 -1.67 8.34
C ASP A 111 -12.47 -1.33 7.61
N LYS A 112 -12.47 -0.31 6.74
CA LYS A 112 -13.61 0.12 5.93
C LYS A 112 -13.48 -0.22 4.43
N ALA A 113 -12.43 -0.92 4.04
CA ALA A 113 -12.26 -1.42 2.69
C ALA A 113 -13.00 -2.75 2.47
N THR A 114 -13.34 -3.03 1.21
CA THR A 114 -13.88 -4.32 0.76
C THR A 114 -12.78 -5.14 0.12
N PHE A 115 -12.67 -6.41 0.46
CA PHE A 115 -11.66 -7.34 -0.05
C PHE A 115 -12.38 -8.46 -0.81
N LEU A 116 -12.02 -8.70 -2.07
CA LEU A 116 -12.66 -9.69 -2.93
C LEU A 116 -11.68 -10.77 -3.45
N PRO A 117 -12.01 -12.06 -3.34
CA PRO A 117 -13.23 -12.61 -2.73
C PRO A 117 -13.30 -12.34 -1.22
N GLU A 118 -14.51 -12.27 -0.64
CA GLU A 118 -14.65 -12.17 0.81
C GLU A 118 -14.10 -13.44 1.46
N GLU A 119 -13.19 -13.26 2.44
CA GLU A 119 -12.65 -14.35 3.27
C GLU A 119 -13.67 -14.90 4.28
#